data_AF-A0A1W1HBL9-F1
#
_entry.id   AF-A0A1W1HBL9-F1
#
_cell.length_a   1.000
_cell.length_b   1.000
_cell.length_c   1.000
_cell.angle_alpha   90.00
_cell.angle_beta   90.00
_cell.angle_gamma   90.00
#
_symmetry.space_group_name_H-M   'P 1'
#
loop_
_entity.id
_entity.type
_entity.pdbx_description
1 polymer ?
#
loop_
_entity_poly.entity_id
_entity_poly.type
_entity_poly.pdbx_seq_one_letter_code
_entity_poly.pdbx_strand_id
1 'polypeptide(L)'
;MHFQIGNIASLPIKNNLNKDEKDIISQIINLAKNDWDSYETSWDFKTLPLIDSDHHTTDLSKAYTTLSNHWQQTTLEMQRLEEENNCIFIEAYGLEDELTPDVPLHEITLTCNPHYRYGQGKTDEAYEALLLTDTMKELISYSIGCMMGRYSLDEPGLIYAHSANEGFNPSRYKTFPADDDGIIPIMDMAWFDDDATRQFITFMKTAWPAETLNDNLKFIADTLKPKAGESPEETIRRYLSTTFFKDHMKMYKKRPIYWLFSSGKQRAFECLVYLHRYNEVTLSRMRSKYVTPLQGNMVARIEYLEDEKDATTTASTQKKLQREIDLLKKKQTELQAFDDELRHHADMKISLDLDDGVKVNYGKFGNLVADKKAITGEK
;
A
#
# COMPACT_ATOMS: atom_id res chain seq x y z
N MET A 1 -15.72 32.98 -7.77
CA MET A 1 -16.94 33.27 -6.98
C MET A 1 -16.61 32.97 -5.51
N HIS A 2 -16.86 33.89 -4.57
CA HIS A 2 -16.79 33.53 -3.16
C HIS A 2 -18.13 32.87 -2.80
N PHE A 3 -18.11 31.69 -2.18
CA PHE A 3 -19.32 30.96 -1.79
C PHE A 3 -19.89 31.51 -0.47
N GLN A 4 -20.10 32.84 -0.37
CA GLN A 4 -20.79 33.45 0.76
C GLN A 4 -22.30 33.37 0.57
N ILE A 5 -23.06 33.39 1.67
CA ILE A 5 -24.54 33.28 1.66
C ILE A 5 -25.17 34.28 0.70
N GLY A 6 -24.72 35.55 0.71
CA GLY A 6 -25.24 36.59 -0.18
C GLY A 6 -24.96 36.32 -1.66
N ASN A 7 -23.84 35.65 -1.99
CA ASN A 7 -23.54 35.29 -3.38
C ASN A 7 -24.44 34.14 -3.87
N ILE A 8 -24.66 33.11 -3.04
CA ILE A 8 -25.55 32.00 -3.38
C ILE A 8 -26.99 32.49 -3.54
N ALA A 9 -27.47 33.35 -2.64
CA ALA A 9 -28.83 33.91 -2.71
C ALA A 9 -29.06 34.80 -3.93
N SER A 10 -27.99 35.33 -4.54
CA SER A 10 -28.07 36.14 -5.76
C SER A 10 -28.10 35.33 -7.05
N LEU A 11 -27.94 34.01 -6.99
CA LEU A 11 -27.99 33.16 -8.18
C LEU A 11 -29.43 33.12 -8.75
N PRO A 12 -29.60 33.19 -10.08
CA PRO A 12 -30.91 33.18 -10.72
C PRO A 12 -31.48 31.76 -10.76
N ILE A 13 -31.91 31.21 -9.63
CA ILE A 13 -32.41 29.83 -9.52
C ILE A 13 -33.89 29.77 -9.98
N LYS A 14 -34.19 28.93 -10.99
CA LYS A 14 -35.58 28.58 -11.35
C LYS A 14 -36.13 27.55 -10.36
N ASN A 15 -37.28 27.85 -9.74
CA ASN A 15 -37.82 27.10 -8.58
C ASN A 15 -38.65 25.84 -8.91
N ASN A 16 -38.51 25.25 -10.09
CA ASN A 16 -39.34 24.11 -10.53
C ASN A 16 -38.47 22.89 -10.87
N LEU A 17 -37.82 22.34 -9.86
CA LEU A 17 -37.02 21.12 -9.95
C LEU A 17 -37.93 19.88 -9.79
N ASN A 18 -37.98 19.02 -10.81
CA ASN A 18 -38.89 17.87 -10.89
C ASN A 18 -38.41 16.68 -10.02
N LYS A 19 -39.26 15.65 -9.87
CA LYS A 19 -38.95 14.45 -9.05
C LYS A 19 -37.79 13.63 -9.63
N ASP A 20 -37.63 13.62 -10.94
CA ASP A 20 -36.65 12.80 -11.67
C ASP A 20 -35.19 13.27 -11.39
N GLU A 21 -34.98 14.56 -11.13
CA GLU A 21 -33.68 15.14 -10.77
C GLU A 21 -33.14 14.64 -9.42
N LYS A 22 -34.03 14.37 -8.46
CA LYS A 22 -33.61 13.87 -7.13
C LYS A 22 -33.04 12.46 -7.21
N ASP A 23 -33.50 11.68 -8.17
CA ASP A 23 -33.01 10.31 -8.38
C ASP A 23 -31.61 10.35 -8.99
N ILE A 24 -31.40 11.13 -10.05
CA ILE A 24 -30.09 11.35 -10.68
C ILE A 24 -29.05 11.80 -9.65
N ILE A 25 -29.37 12.83 -8.85
CA ILE A 25 -28.46 13.34 -7.81
C ILE A 25 -28.12 12.26 -6.79
N SER A 26 -29.11 11.48 -6.37
CA SER A 26 -28.90 10.40 -5.40
C SER A 26 -28.00 9.30 -5.97
N GLN A 27 -28.17 8.96 -7.25
CA GLN A 27 -27.31 7.99 -7.94
C GLN A 27 -25.87 8.49 -8.06
N ILE A 28 -25.66 9.74 -8.52
CA ILE A 28 -24.33 10.37 -8.60
C ILE A 28 -23.62 10.35 -7.24
N ILE A 29 -24.31 10.79 -6.17
CA ILE A 29 -23.73 10.79 -4.81
C ILE A 29 -23.34 9.38 -4.38
N ASN A 30 -24.19 8.39 -4.64
CA ASN A 30 -23.91 7.00 -4.26
C ASN A 30 -22.73 6.42 -5.05
N LEU A 31 -22.64 6.68 -6.36
CA LEU A 31 -21.52 6.25 -7.20
C LEU A 31 -20.20 6.85 -6.70
N ALA A 32 -20.16 8.16 -6.48
CA ALA A 32 -18.96 8.84 -5.97
C ALA A 32 -18.58 8.35 -4.57
N LYS A 33 -19.56 8.09 -3.70
CA LYS A 33 -19.32 7.54 -2.36
C LYS A 33 -18.73 6.13 -2.43
N ASN A 34 -19.33 5.24 -3.22
CA ASN A 34 -18.87 3.85 -3.34
C ASN A 34 -17.48 3.78 -3.96
N ASP A 35 -17.19 4.63 -4.96
CA ASP A 35 -15.84 4.77 -5.52
C ASP A 35 -14.84 5.19 -4.43
N TRP A 36 -15.15 6.25 -3.67
CA TRP A 36 -14.27 6.72 -2.60
C TRP A 36 -14.03 5.65 -1.51
N ASP A 37 -15.09 4.98 -1.09
CA ASP A 37 -15.07 3.95 -0.04
C ASP A 37 -14.39 2.65 -0.49
N SER A 38 -14.02 2.53 -1.77
CA SER A 38 -13.24 1.41 -2.30
C SER A 38 -11.73 1.54 -2.09
N TYR A 39 -11.25 2.68 -1.56
CA TYR A 39 -9.82 2.95 -1.33
C TYR A 39 -9.47 3.08 0.16
N GLU A 40 -8.30 2.56 0.56
CA GLU A 40 -7.82 2.50 1.96
C GLU A 40 -7.74 3.86 2.69
N THR A 41 -7.80 4.97 1.96
CA THR A 41 -7.80 6.33 2.51
C THR A 41 -9.18 6.83 2.93
N SER A 42 -10.26 6.13 2.53
CA SER A 42 -11.59 6.42 3.04
C SER A 42 -11.74 5.92 4.48
N TRP A 43 -12.54 6.64 5.27
CA TRP A 43 -12.94 6.23 6.61
C TRP A 43 -13.91 5.04 6.59
N ASP A 44 -14.68 4.90 5.52
CA ASP A 44 -15.68 3.85 5.34
C ASP A 44 -15.13 2.67 4.52
N PHE A 45 -13.80 2.61 4.27
CA PHE A 45 -13.17 1.49 3.56
C PHE A 45 -13.42 0.16 4.25
N LYS A 46 -13.96 -0.81 3.49
CA LYS A 46 -14.34 -2.12 4.01
C LYS A 46 -13.37 -3.23 3.64
N THR A 47 -13.09 -3.37 2.35
CA THR A 47 -12.25 -4.42 1.80
C THR A 47 -11.74 -3.96 0.44
N LEU A 48 -10.65 -4.57 -0.02
CA LEU A 48 -10.14 -4.32 -1.36
C LEU A 48 -11.11 -4.90 -2.40
N PRO A 49 -11.58 -4.12 -3.40
CA PRO A 49 -12.55 -4.59 -4.40
C PRO A 49 -12.14 -5.87 -5.15
N LEU A 50 -10.84 -6.09 -5.31
CA LEU A 50 -10.28 -7.28 -5.97
C LEU A 50 -10.52 -8.58 -5.18
N ILE A 51 -10.77 -8.47 -3.87
CA ILE A 51 -11.05 -9.59 -2.97
C ILE A 51 -12.54 -9.64 -2.60
N ASP A 52 -13.28 -8.57 -2.85
CA ASP A 52 -14.72 -8.50 -2.61
C ASP A 52 -15.47 -9.56 -3.44
N SER A 53 -16.48 -10.18 -2.85
CA SER A 53 -17.22 -11.29 -3.45
C SER A 53 -17.84 -10.96 -4.81
N ASP A 54 -18.15 -9.69 -5.06
CA ASP A 54 -18.78 -9.26 -6.31
C ASP A 54 -17.82 -9.35 -7.52
N HIS A 55 -16.51 -9.32 -7.27
CA HIS A 55 -15.48 -9.35 -8.31
C HIS A 55 -14.49 -10.51 -8.14
N HIS A 56 -14.53 -11.20 -7.00
CA HIS A 56 -13.63 -12.32 -6.71
C HIS A 56 -13.89 -13.47 -7.68
N THR A 57 -12.80 -13.95 -8.29
CA THR A 57 -12.83 -15.16 -9.11
C THR A 57 -11.67 -16.06 -8.72
N THR A 58 -11.66 -17.28 -9.24
CA THR A 58 -10.60 -18.26 -8.93
C THR A 58 -9.20 -17.84 -9.40
N ASP A 59 -9.09 -16.83 -10.26
CA ASP A 59 -7.84 -16.37 -10.85
C ASP A 59 -7.72 -14.84 -10.73
N LEU A 60 -6.54 -14.33 -10.36
CA LEU A 60 -6.33 -12.91 -10.09
C LEU A 60 -6.52 -12.05 -11.35
N SER A 61 -6.05 -12.53 -12.50
CA SER A 61 -6.14 -11.80 -13.77
C SER A 61 -7.61 -11.66 -14.22
N LYS A 62 -8.40 -12.72 -14.03
CA LYS A 62 -9.86 -12.68 -14.27
C LYS A 62 -10.59 -11.79 -13.28
N ALA A 63 -10.22 -11.82 -12.00
CA ALA A 63 -10.80 -10.93 -10.99
C ALA A 63 -10.54 -9.46 -11.36
N TYR A 64 -9.30 -9.15 -11.75
CA TYR A 64 -8.94 -7.82 -12.22
C TYR A 64 -9.72 -7.41 -13.49
N THR A 65 -9.83 -8.29 -14.48
CA THR A 65 -10.62 -8.01 -15.71
C THR A 65 -12.09 -7.74 -15.39
N THR A 66 -12.67 -8.47 -14.43
CA THR A 66 -14.05 -8.27 -13.99
C THR A 66 -14.21 -6.91 -13.33
N LEU A 67 -13.28 -6.56 -12.45
CA LEU A 67 -13.26 -5.28 -11.74
C LEU A 67 -13.03 -4.09 -12.68
N SER A 68 -12.10 -4.18 -13.65
CA SER A 68 -11.84 -3.12 -14.60
C SER A 68 -13.05 -2.84 -15.51
N ASN A 69 -13.75 -3.89 -15.95
CA ASN A 69 -15.01 -3.75 -16.67
C ASN A 69 -16.08 -3.08 -15.80
N HIS A 70 -16.19 -3.43 -14.52
CA HIS A 70 -17.13 -2.79 -13.59
C HIS A 70 -16.83 -1.29 -13.42
N TRP A 71 -15.56 -0.92 -13.27
CA TRP A 71 -15.14 0.49 -13.20
C TRP A 71 -15.43 1.26 -14.48
N GLN A 72 -15.24 0.64 -15.65
CA GLN A 72 -15.62 1.25 -16.92
C GLN A 72 -17.12 1.52 -16.98
N GLN A 73 -17.96 0.55 -16.62
CA GLN A 73 -19.41 0.74 -16.60
C GLN A 73 -19.83 1.82 -15.59
N THR A 74 -19.21 1.85 -14.42
CA THR A 74 -19.45 2.86 -13.38
C THR A 74 -19.10 4.27 -13.88
N THR A 75 -17.98 4.40 -14.61
CA THR A 75 -17.54 5.66 -15.20
C THR A 75 -18.51 6.14 -16.28
N LEU A 76 -18.95 5.24 -17.16
CA LEU A 76 -19.92 5.57 -18.21
C LEU A 76 -21.30 5.91 -17.64
N GLU A 77 -21.72 5.26 -16.56
CA GLU A 77 -22.98 5.58 -15.91
C GLU A 77 -22.90 6.94 -15.19
N MET A 78 -21.79 7.25 -14.53
CA MET A 78 -21.56 8.58 -13.97
C MET A 78 -21.59 9.65 -15.06
N GLN A 79 -20.93 9.41 -16.20
CA GLN A 79 -20.96 10.30 -17.36
C GLN A 79 -22.39 10.54 -17.85
N ARG A 80 -23.16 9.47 -18.06
CA ARG A 80 -24.56 9.55 -18.49
C ARG A 80 -25.41 10.38 -17.53
N LEU A 81 -25.24 10.17 -16.22
CA LEU A 81 -25.98 10.91 -15.19
C LEU A 81 -25.58 12.39 -15.11
N GLU A 82 -24.29 12.71 -15.27
CA GLU A 82 -23.81 14.09 -15.32
C GLU A 82 -24.30 14.82 -16.58
N GLU A 83 -24.30 14.15 -17.74
CA GLU A 83 -24.85 14.67 -19.00
C GLU A 83 -26.36 14.89 -18.91
N GLU A 84 -27.11 13.95 -18.31
CA GLU A 84 -28.54 14.09 -18.08
C GLU A 84 -28.84 15.27 -17.14
N ASN A 85 -28.05 15.43 -16.08
CA ASN A 85 -28.13 16.58 -15.19
C ASN A 85 -27.85 17.89 -15.96
N ASN A 86 -26.82 17.93 -16.82
CA ASN A 86 -26.53 19.09 -17.66
C ASN A 86 -27.68 19.41 -18.62
N CYS A 87 -28.27 18.42 -19.29
CA CYS A 87 -29.44 18.60 -20.15
C CYS A 87 -30.58 19.33 -19.42
N ILE A 88 -30.92 18.87 -18.21
CA ILE A 88 -32.00 19.46 -17.40
C ILE A 88 -31.73 20.94 -17.13
N PHE A 89 -30.49 21.30 -16.77
CA PHE A 89 -30.14 22.71 -16.54
C PHE A 89 -30.07 23.53 -17.82
N ILE A 90 -29.56 22.99 -18.93
CA ILE A 90 -29.49 23.70 -20.21
C ILE A 90 -30.91 24.05 -20.69
N GLU A 91 -31.82 23.07 -20.68
CA GLU A 91 -33.24 23.26 -21.05
C GLU A 91 -33.95 24.20 -20.09
N ALA A 92 -33.75 24.03 -18.78
CA ALA A 92 -34.39 24.87 -17.78
C ALA A 92 -34.01 26.34 -17.98
N TYR A 93 -32.81 26.67 -18.44
CA TYR A 93 -32.35 28.04 -18.64
C TYR A 93 -32.49 28.55 -20.08
N GLY A 94 -32.84 27.70 -21.05
CA GLY A 94 -32.97 28.06 -22.46
C GLY A 94 -31.62 28.35 -23.12
N LEU A 95 -30.61 27.53 -22.82
CA LEU A 95 -29.22 27.69 -23.24
C LEU A 95 -28.80 26.64 -24.31
N GLU A 96 -29.76 26.01 -24.98
CA GLU A 96 -29.53 24.92 -25.93
C GLU A 96 -28.65 25.34 -27.13
N ASP A 97 -28.68 26.63 -27.50
CA ASP A 97 -27.86 27.20 -28.58
C ASP A 97 -26.44 27.57 -28.12
N GLU A 98 -26.17 27.60 -26.81
CA GLU A 98 -24.89 28.05 -26.23
C GLU A 98 -24.06 26.94 -25.59
N LEU A 99 -24.71 25.89 -25.07
CA LEU A 99 -24.08 24.82 -24.29
C LEU A 99 -24.46 23.44 -24.80
N THR A 100 -23.55 22.48 -24.66
CA THR A 100 -23.81 21.06 -24.88
C THR A 100 -23.76 20.32 -23.54
N PRO A 101 -24.54 19.23 -23.38
CA PRO A 101 -24.57 18.48 -22.14
C PRO A 101 -23.35 17.57 -21.94
N ASP A 102 -22.63 17.25 -23.02
CA ASP A 102 -21.53 16.28 -23.07
C ASP A 102 -20.47 16.53 -22.00
N VAL A 103 -20.09 15.48 -21.27
CA VAL A 103 -19.04 15.55 -20.27
C VAL A 103 -17.87 14.68 -20.71
N PRO A 104 -16.67 15.24 -20.95
CA PRO A 104 -15.51 14.44 -21.30
C PRO A 104 -15.13 13.45 -20.19
N LEU A 105 -14.72 12.23 -20.56
CA LEU A 105 -14.32 11.20 -19.58
C LEU A 105 -13.27 11.66 -18.56
N HIS A 106 -12.37 12.59 -18.92
CA HIS A 106 -11.36 13.07 -17.99
C HIS A 106 -11.90 14.06 -16.93
N GLU A 107 -13.12 14.54 -17.09
CA GLU A 107 -13.82 15.39 -16.11
C GLU A 107 -14.65 14.56 -15.12
N ILE A 108 -14.95 13.30 -15.44
CA ILE A 108 -15.64 12.37 -14.53
C ILE A 108 -14.73 12.03 -13.35
N THR A 109 -14.99 12.66 -12.19
CA THR A 109 -14.08 12.65 -11.03
C THR A 109 -14.17 11.40 -10.15
N LEU A 110 -14.28 10.22 -10.76
CA LEU A 110 -14.16 8.94 -10.07
C LEU A 110 -12.69 8.52 -9.99
N THR A 111 -12.27 7.98 -8.85
CA THR A 111 -10.91 7.49 -8.64
C THR A 111 -10.63 6.25 -9.50
N CYS A 112 -11.64 5.41 -9.72
CA CYS A 112 -11.52 4.24 -10.60
C CYS A 112 -11.44 4.60 -12.09
N ASN A 113 -11.79 5.84 -12.48
CA ASN A 113 -11.70 6.30 -13.87
C ASN A 113 -10.24 6.62 -14.25
N PRO A 114 -9.63 5.88 -15.18
CA PRO A 114 -8.24 6.10 -15.57
C PRO A 114 -7.99 7.47 -16.22
N HIS A 115 -8.97 7.99 -16.97
CA HIS A 115 -8.87 9.27 -17.67
C HIS A 115 -8.73 10.44 -16.69
N TYR A 116 -9.41 10.36 -15.55
CA TYR A 116 -9.30 11.32 -14.45
C TYR A 116 -8.03 11.06 -13.62
N ARG A 117 -7.84 9.83 -13.14
CA ARG A 117 -6.76 9.46 -12.21
C ARG A 117 -5.36 9.72 -12.77
N TYR A 118 -5.14 9.46 -14.06
CA TYR A 118 -3.82 9.57 -14.70
C TYR A 118 -3.67 10.79 -15.62
N GLY A 119 -4.75 11.54 -15.82
CA GLY A 119 -4.81 12.71 -16.71
C GLY A 119 -4.73 12.35 -18.20
N GLN A 120 -5.10 13.32 -19.02
CA GLN A 120 -5.34 13.19 -20.46
C GLN A 120 -4.11 12.78 -21.30
N GLY A 121 -4.37 12.42 -22.56
CA GLY A 121 -3.35 12.26 -23.60
C GLY A 121 -2.62 10.92 -23.62
N LYS A 122 -3.19 9.87 -23.02
CA LYS A 122 -2.66 8.50 -23.05
C LYS A 122 -3.54 7.61 -23.93
N THR A 123 -2.97 6.53 -24.44
CA THR A 123 -3.73 5.48 -25.14
C THR A 123 -4.44 4.59 -24.14
N ASP A 124 -5.46 3.86 -24.58
CA ASP A 124 -6.22 2.94 -23.73
C ASP A 124 -5.31 1.88 -23.11
N GLU A 125 -4.31 1.37 -23.86
CA GLU A 125 -3.33 0.40 -23.33
C GLU A 125 -2.44 1.01 -22.23
N ALA A 126 -2.11 2.30 -22.35
CA ALA A 126 -1.32 2.99 -21.35
C ALA A 126 -2.13 3.28 -20.07
N TYR A 127 -3.41 3.63 -20.20
CA TYR A 127 -4.32 3.74 -19.06
C TYR A 127 -4.49 2.40 -18.35
N GLU A 128 -4.73 1.34 -19.11
CA GLU A 128 -4.90 -0.02 -18.59
C GLU A 128 -3.66 -0.50 -17.84
N ALA A 129 -2.47 -0.30 -18.41
CA ALA A 129 -1.21 -0.68 -17.75
C ALA A 129 -0.98 0.08 -16.42
N LEU A 130 -1.36 1.37 -16.36
CA LEU A 130 -1.25 2.17 -15.14
C LEU A 130 -2.25 1.72 -14.08
N LEU A 131 -3.51 1.51 -14.47
CA LEU A 131 -4.57 1.03 -13.60
C LEU A 131 -4.23 -0.33 -13.00
N LEU A 132 -3.79 -1.27 -13.85
CA LEU A 132 -3.34 -2.58 -13.44
C LEU A 132 -2.19 -2.50 -12.44
N THR A 133 -1.17 -1.70 -12.75
CA THR A 133 0.00 -1.53 -11.87
C THR A 133 -0.39 -1.00 -10.50
N ASP A 134 -1.22 0.04 -10.44
CA ASP A 134 -1.66 0.61 -9.17
C ASP A 134 -2.56 -0.38 -8.41
N THR A 135 -3.45 -1.10 -9.08
CA THR A 135 -4.32 -2.10 -8.46
C THR A 135 -3.51 -3.23 -7.80
N MET A 136 -2.42 -3.68 -8.44
CA MET A 136 -1.54 -4.69 -7.84
C MET A 136 -0.76 -4.13 -6.64
N LYS A 137 -0.41 -2.84 -6.65
CA LYS A 137 0.21 -2.18 -5.48
C LYS A 137 -0.77 -2.00 -4.34
N GLU A 138 -2.02 -1.67 -4.63
CA GLU A 138 -3.11 -1.58 -3.67
C GLU A 138 -3.39 -2.96 -3.04
N LEU A 139 -3.33 -4.06 -3.82
CA LEU A 139 -3.37 -5.42 -3.30
C LEU A 139 -2.23 -5.71 -2.31
N ILE A 140 -1.00 -5.33 -2.65
CA ILE A 140 0.15 -5.50 -1.75
C ILE A 140 -0.02 -4.64 -0.48
N SER A 141 -0.48 -3.40 -0.60
CA SER A 141 -0.76 -2.52 0.54
C SER A 141 -1.82 -3.13 1.47
N TYR A 142 -2.93 -3.60 0.91
CA TYR A 142 -4.00 -4.22 1.66
C TYR A 142 -3.52 -5.48 2.39
N SER A 143 -2.71 -6.32 1.72
CA SER A 143 -2.13 -7.51 2.35
C SER A 143 -1.25 -7.16 3.56
N ILE A 144 -0.46 -6.08 3.49
CA ILE A 144 0.34 -5.60 4.62
C ILE A 144 -0.58 -5.07 5.72
N GLY A 145 -1.68 -4.42 5.37
CA GLY A 145 -2.73 -4.06 6.33
C GLY A 145 -3.30 -5.27 7.06
N CYS A 146 -3.53 -6.39 6.36
CA CYS A 146 -3.94 -7.65 6.99
C CYS A 146 -2.84 -8.24 7.88
N MET A 147 -1.57 -8.25 7.44
CA MET A 147 -0.42 -8.69 8.25
C MET A 147 -0.31 -7.89 9.55
N MET A 148 -0.51 -6.57 9.48
CA MET A 148 -0.45 -5.67 10.64
C MET A 148 -1.70 -5.73 11.54
N GLY A 149 -2.73 -6.48 11.14
CA GLY A 149 -4.03 -6.54 11.81
C GLY A 149 -4.89 -5.29 11.63
N ARG A 150 -4.54 -4.37 10.72
CA ARG A 150 -5.40 -3.22 10.38
C ARG A 150 -6.72 -3.68 9.76
N TYR A 151 -6.65 -4.71 8.90
CA TYR A 151 -7.79 -5.33 8.23
C TYR A 151 -7.84 -6.83 8.49
N SER A 152 -8.97 -7.46 8.19
CA SER A 152 -9.15 -8.91 8.26
C SER A 152 -9.85 -9.42 7.00
N LEU A 153 -9.57 -10.66 6.61
CA LEU A 153 -10.36 -11.35 5.59
C LEU A 153 -11.66 -11.93 6.15
N ASP A 154 -11.82 -11.97 7.48
CA ASP A 154 -13.00 -12.53 8.16
C ASP A 154 -14.07 -11.48 8.48
N GLU A 155 -13.69 -10.20 8.52
CA GLU A 155 -14.54 -9.11 8.94
C GLU A 155 -14.28 -7.86 8.09
N PRO A 156 -15.31 -7.20 7.53
CA PRO A 156 -15.13 -5.99 6.74
C PRO A 156 -14.81 -4.78 7.62
N GLY A 157 -14.03 -3.85 7.09
CA GLY A 157 -13.74 -2.57 7.73
C GLY A 157 -12.42 -2.52 8.47
N LEU A 158 -12.17 -1.36 9.09
CA LEU A 158 -11.02 -1.13 9.94
C LEU A 158 -11.16 -1.92 11.26
N ILE A 159 -10.34 -2.95 11.44
CA ILE A 159 -10.43 -3.86 12.58
C ILE A 159 -9.64 -3.33 13.77
N TYR A 160 -8.43 -2.82 13.53
CA TYR A 160 -7.57 -2.27 14.57
C TYR A 160 -6.87 -0.96 14.17
N ALA A 161 -7.14 0.08 14.95
CA ALA A 161 -6.50 1.40 14.83
C ALA A 161 -6.44 2.14 16.19
N HIS A 162 -6.30 1.40 17.30
CA HIS A 162 -6.06 1.99 18.62
C HIS A 162 -4.56 2.24 18.84
N SER A 163 -4.15 2.64 20.04
CA SER A 163 -2.74 2.84 20.39
C SER A 163 -2.22 1.69 21.24
N ALA A 164 -0.89 1.55 21.31
CA ALA A 164 -0.20 0.70 22.26
C ALA A 164 -0.56 -0.81 22.22
N ASN A 165 -1.16 -1.28 21.11
CA ASN A 165 -1.69 -2.64 20.99
C ASN A 165 -2.83 -2.96 22.00
N GLU A 166 -3.44 -1.94 22.60
CA GLU A 166 -4.53 -2.10 23.57
C GLU A 166 -5.79 -2.64 22.91
N GLY A 167 -6.40 -3.67 23.50
CA GLY A 167 -7.63 -4.27 22.99
C GLY A 167 -7.45 -5.06 21.69
N PHE A 168 -6.21 -5.28 21.21
CA PHE A 168 -5.96 -6.11 20.04
C PHE A 168 -6.44 -7.54 20.29
N ASN A 169 -7.31 -8.04 19.44
CA ASN A 169 -7.89 -9.37 19.57
C ASN A 169 -7.51 -10.26 18.38
N PRO A 170 -6.52 -11.16 18.53
CA PRO A 170 -6.11 -12.09 17.47
C PRO A 170 -7.24 -12.98 16.95
N SER A 171 -8.32 -13.21 17.71
CA SER A 171 -9.41 -14.10 17.29
C SER A 171 -10.25 -13.55 16.12
N ARG A 172 -10.05 -12.28 15.73
CA ARG A 172 -10.72 -11.62 14.59
C ARG A 172 -10.00 -11.83 13.25
N TYR A 173 -8.87 -12.55 13.26
CA TYR A 173 -7.99 -12.80 12.10
C TYR A 173 -7.78 -14.32 11.94
N LYS A 174 -8.86 -15.06 11.69
CA LYS A 174 -8.84 -16.54 11.64
C LYS A 174 -8.31 -17.05 10.31
N THR A 175 -8.78 -16.48 9.20
CA THR A 175 -8.46 -16.93 7.84
C THR A 175 -7.02 -16.56 7.47
N PHE A 176 -6.59 -15.36 7.84
CA PHE A 176 -5.21 -14.91 7.72
C PHE A 176 -4.79 -14.24 9.02
N PRO A 177 -4.04 -14.95 9.91
CA PRO A 177 -3.60 -14.40 11.17
C PRO A 177 -2.76 -13.14 11.00
N ALA A 178 -3.11 -12.10 11.74
CA ALA A 178 -2.26 -10.92 11.89
C ALA A 178 -1.01 -11.27 12.70
N ASP A 179 0.06 -10.54 12.44
CA ASP A 179 1.35 -10.66 13.10
C ASP A 179 1.24 -10.42 14.62
N ASP A 180 2.07 -11.12 15.38
CA ASP A 180 1.96 -11.18 16.84
C ASP A 180 2.49 -9.92 17.53
N ASP A 181 3.48 -9.24 16.96
CA ASP A 181 4.10 -8.05 17.53
C ASP A 181 4.00 -6.79 16.64
N GLY A 182 3.46 -6.93 15.43
CA GLY A 182 3.28 -5.84 14.46
C GLY A 182 4.60 -5.37 13.86
N ILE A 183 5.62 -6.24 13.81
CA ILE A 183 6.95 -5.98 13.27
C ILE A 183 7.18 -6.92 12.08
N ILE A 184 7.16 -6.39 10.86
CA ILE A 184 7.28 -7.20 9.65
C ILE A 184 8.61 -6.91 8.96
N PRO A 185 9.59 -7.84 8.95
CA PRO A 185 10.84 -7.66 8.19
C PRO A 185 10.57 -7.45 6.70
N ILE A 186 11.26 -6.50 6.06
CA ILE A 186 11.07 -6.13 4.66
C ILE A 186 12.38 -6.02 3.88
N MET A 187 13.13 -7.12 3.89
CA MET A 187 14.51 -7.15 3.38
C MET A 187 14.64 -7.70 1.96
N ASP A 188 15.78 -7.40 1.34
CA ASP A 188 16.17 -7.87 0.00
C ASP A 188 16.51 -9.36 -0.05
N MET A 189 16.83 -9.97 1.10
CA MET A 189 17.12 -11.39 1.27
C MET A 189 16.12 -12.05 2.22
N ALA A 190 15.79 -13.31 1.95
CA ALA A 190 14.85 -14.12 2.74
C ALA A 190 15.51 -14.68 4.02
N TRP A 191 15.78 -13.81 4.99
CA TRP A 191 16.39 -14.20 6.27
C TRP A 191 15.39 -14.73 7.30
N PHE A 192 14.10 -14.41 7.15
CA PHE A 192 13.06 -14.78 8.10
C PHE A 192 11.83 -15.35 7.39
N ASP A 193 11.22 -16.36 7.98
CA ASP A 193 10.02 -17.01 7.43
C ASP A 193 8.76 -16.13 7.56
N ASP A 194 8.77 -15.18 8.50
CA ASP A 194 7.71 -14.18 8.74
C ASP A 194 7.98 -12.85 8.02
N ASP A 195 8.87 -12.81 7.01
CA ASP A 195 9.09 -11.57 6.24
C ASP A 195 7.88 -11.19 5.36
N ALA A 196 7.80 -9.90 4.98
CA ALA A 196 6.69 -9.35 4.21
C ALA A 196 6.44 -10.10 2.88
N THR A 197 7.47 -10.64 2.24
CA THR A 197 7.33 -11.34 0.95
C THR A 197 6.73 -12.73 1.17
N ARG A 198 7.23 -13.46 2.17
CA ARG A 198 6.69 -14.77 2.56
C ARG A 198 5.25 -14.66 3.04
N GLN A 199 4.96 -13.66 3.88
CA GLN A 199 3.61 -13.38 4.32
C GLN A 199 2.70 -12.98 3.15
N PHE A 200 3.19 -12.22 2.16
CA PHE A 200 2.42 -11.91 0.97
C PHE A 200 2.07 -13.17 0.15
N ILE A 201 3.03 -14.08 -0.03
CA ILE A 201 2.77 -15.36 -0.72
C ILE A 201 1.74 -16.20 0.05
N THR A 202 1.83 -16.23 1.39
CA THR A 202 0.82 -16.88 2.24
C THR A 202 -0.55 -16.23 2.07
N PHE A 203 -0.61 -14.89 2.07
CA PHE A 203 -1.84 -14.16 1.81
C PHE A 203 -2.45 -14.53 0.46
N MET A 204 -1.64 -14.62 -0.60
CA MET A 204 -2.12 -15.03 -1.93
C MET A 204 -2.69 -16.45 -1.94
N LYS A 205 -2.09 -17.40 -1.18
CA LYS A 205 -2.62 -18.77 -1.01
C LYS A 205 -3.91 -18.82 -0.20
N THR A 206 -4.14 -17.83 0.66
CA THR A 206 -5.36 -17.72 1.46
C THR A 206 -6.48 -17.08 0.66
N ALA A 207 -6.17 -16.03 -0.09
CA ALA A 207 -7.15 -15.26 -0.85
C ALA A 207 -7.54 -15.91 -2.20
N TRP A 208 -6.66 -16.73 -2.80
CA TRP A 208 -6.94 -17.47 -4.04
C TRP A 208 -6.56 -18.96 -3.91
N PRO A 209 -7.16 -19.84 -4.72
CA PRO A 209 -6.81 -21.26 -4.75
C PRO A 209 -5.31 -21.47 -5.02
N ALA A 210 -4.70 -22.40 -4.29
CA ALA A 210 -3.26 -22.67 -4.35
C ALA A 210 -2.76 -23.06 -5.75
N GLU A 211 -3.63 -23.64 -6.58
CA GLU A 211 -3.36 -24.04 -7.96
C GLU A 211 -3.02 -22.85 -8.86
N THR A 212 -3.56 -21.66 -8.56
CA THR A 212 -3.35 -20.42 -9.34
C THR A 212 -2.21 -19.56 -8.82
N LEU A 213 -1.55 -19.96 -7.72
CA LEU A 213 -0.57 -19.14 -7.03
C LEU A 213 0.57 -18.66 -7.95
N ASN A 214 1.15 -19.55 -8.74
CA ASN A 214 2.29 -19.20 -9.60
C ASN A 214 1.90 -18.20 -10.68
N ASP A 215 0.71 -18.38 -11.28
CA ASP A 215 0.18 -17.48 -12.31
C ASP A 215 -0.18 -16.12 -11.70
N ASN A 216 -0.80 -16.11 -10.51
CA ASN A 216 -1.12 -14.88 -9.79
C ASN A 216 0.14 -14.10 -9.40
N LEU A 217 1.17 -14.77 -8.85
CA LEU A 217 2.44 -14.12 -8.50
C LEU A 217 3.15 -13.59 -9.73
N LYS A 218 3.12 -14.34 -10.84
CA LYS A 218 3.68 -13.88 -12.12
C LYS A 218 2.93 -12.65 -12.64
N PHE A 219 1.60 -12.67 -12.61
CA PHE A 219 0.74 -11.57 -13.03
C PHE A 219 1.08 -10.29 -12.26
N ILE A 220 1.19 -10.37 -10.92
CA ILE A 220 1.61 -9.26 -10.08
C ILE A 220 3.02 -8.80 -10.46
N ALA A 221 3.98 -9.71 -10.52
CA ALA A 221 5.38 -9.39 -10.78
C ALA A 221 5.59 -8.68 -12.14
N ASP A 222 4.86 -9.07 -13.17
CA ASP A 222 4.96 -8.47 -14.51
C ASP A 222 4.58 -6.96 -14.50
N THR A 223 3.72 -6.53 -13.57
CA THR A 223 3.37 -5.10 -13.38
C THR A 223 4.45 -4.30 -12.63
N LEU A 224 5.32 -4.99 -11.90
CA LEU A 224 6.34 -4.37 -11.02
C LEU A 224 7.69 -4.17 -11.71
N LYS A 225 7.70 -4.20 -13.05
CA LYS A 225 8.88 -4.01 -13.91
C LYS A 225 10.00 -4.99 -13.52
N PRO A 226 9.82 -6.30 -13.80
CA PRO A 226 10.81 -7.32 -13.45
C PRO A 226 12.14 -7.06 -14.15
N LYS A 227 13.26 -7.36 -13.49
CA LYS A 227 14.57 -7.33 -14.16
C LYS A 227 14.81 -8.63 -14.91
N ALA A 228 15.70 -8.60 -15.90
CA ALA A 228 16.08 -9.78 -16.64
C ALA A 228 16.59 -10.89 -15.70
N GLY A 229 15.91 -12.04 -15.72
CA GLY A 229 16.25 -13.20 -14.91
C GLY A 229 15.72 -13.19 -13.47
N GLU A 230 14.98 -12.15 -13.04
CA GLU A 230 14.25 -12.20 -11.76
C GLU A 230 13.02 -13.11 -11.88
N SER A 231 12.86 -14.01 -10.92
CA SER A 231 11.61 -14.74 -10.68
C SER A 231 10.50 -13.79 -10.21
N PRO A 232 9.21 -14.22 -10.27
CA PRO A 232 8.12 -13.44 -9.72
C PRO A 232 8.30 -13.09 -8.24
N GLU A 233 8.75 -14.04 -7.42
CA GLU A 233 9.03 -13.82 -6.00
C GLU A 233 10.14 -12.80 -5.78
N GLU A 234 11.26 -12.90 -6.52
CA GLU A 234 12.37 -11.93 -6.42
C GLU A 234 11.92 -10.52 -6.84
N THR A 235 11.07 -10.42 -7.85
CA THR A 235 10.50 -9.14 -8.31
C THR A 235 9.64 -8.50 -7.22
N ILE A 236 8.74 -9.28 -6.60
CA ILE A 236 7.88 -8.82 -5.50
C ILE A 236 8.72 -8.42 -4.28
N ARG A 237 9.68 -9.26 -3.88
CA ARG A 237 10.62 -8.97 -2.78
C ARG A 237 11.40 -7.69 -3.01
N ARG A 238 11.86 -7.46 -4.25
CA ARG A 238 12.54 -6.22 -4.62
C ARG A 238 11.59 -5.03 -4.51
N TYR A 239 10.36 -5.13 -4.99
CA TYR A 239 9.38 -4.05 -4.86
C TYR A 239 9.11 -3.70 -3.39
N LEU A 240 8.81 -4.71 -2.56
CA LEU A 240 8.56 -4.57 -1.13
C LEU A 240 9.73 -3.88 -0.43
N SER A 241 10.94 -4.40 -0.62
CA SER A 241 12.11 -3.85 0.05
C SER A 241 12.49 -2.44 -0.46
N THR A 242 12.35 -2.12 -1.75
CA THR A 242 12.98 -0.89 -2.30
C THR A 242 12.02 0.25 -2.65
N THR A 243 10.74 -0.07 -2.87
CA THR A 243 9.77 0.82 -3.52
C THR A 243 8.51 1.00 -2.69
N PHE A 244 8.01 -0.07 -2.06
CA PHE A 244 6.77 -0.06 -1.30
C PHE A 244 6.66 1.12 -0.33
N PHE A 245 7.69 1.36 0.51
CA PHE A 245 7.62 2.44 1.50
C PHE A 245 7.51 3.84 0.86
N LYS A 246 8.09 4.05 -0.33
CA LYS A 246 7.97 5.33 -1.06
C LYS A 246 6.55 5.55 -1.56
N ASP A 247 5.94 4.50 -2.12
CA ASP A 247 4.56 4.53 -2.58
C ASP A 247 3.60 4.72 -1.40
N HIS A 248 3.84 4.04 -0.28
CA HIS A 248 3.13 4.21 0.98
C HIS A 248 3.24 5.65 1.51
N MET A 249 4.44 6.23 1.55
CA MET A 249 4.63 7.63 1.93
C MET A 249 3.87 8.60 1.01
N LYS A 250 3.80 8.32 -0.30
CA LYS A 250 3.07 9.14 -1.27
C LYS A 250 1.56 9.08 -0.99
N MET A 251 1.02 7.87 -0.81
CA MET A 251 -0.40 7.63 -0.48
C MET A 251 -0.83 8.44 0.75
N TYR A 252 -0.03 8.40 1.81
CA TYR A 252 -0.34 9.09 3.07
C TYR A 252 0.25 10.51 3.16
N LYS A 253 0.57 11.17 2.03
CA LYS A 253 1.04 12.57 1.98
C LYS A 253 2.19 12.87 2.98
N LYS A 254 3.19 11.98 3.03
CA LYS A 254 4.35 11.99 3.96
C LYS A 254 3.98 11.85 5.45
N ARG A 255 2.87 11.21 5.76
CA ARG A 255 2.43 10.84 7.11
C ARG A 255 2.12 9.34 7.17
N PRO A 256 3.11 8.46 6.88
CA PRO A 256 2.87 7.03 6.77
C PRO A 256 2.37 6.43 8.08
N ILE A 257 1.51 5.41 7.99
CA ILE A 257 1.01 4.64 9.15
C ILE A 257 1.85 3.39 9.45
N TYR A 258 2.40 2.74 8.42
CA TYR A 258 3.48 1.75 8.55
C TYR A 258 4.82 2.47 8.50
N TRP A 259 5.60 2.36 9.56
CA TRP A 259 6.88 3.01 9.73
C TRP A 259 8.02 2.08 9.38
N LEU A 260 8.86 2.49 8.44
CA LEU A 260 10.06 1.76 8.07
C LEU A 260 11.19 2.07 9.06
N PHE A 261 11.51 1.08 9.89
CA PHE A 261 12.77 1.06 10.62
C PHE A 261 13.86 0.52 9.71
N SER A 262 15.01 1.19 9.65
CA SER A 262 16.09 0.86 8.73
C SER A 262 17.44 1.06 9.38
N SER A 263 18.34 0.09 9.19
CA SER A 263 19.73 0.17 9.65
C SER A 263 20.57 1.20 8.89
N GLY A 264 20.08 1.69 7.76
CA GLY A 264 20.73 2.73 6.98
C GLY A 264 21.02 2.33 5.54
N LYS A 265 22.20 2.72 5.04
CA LYS A 265 22.50 2.76 3.61
C LYS A 265 22.64 1.37 2.99
N GLN A 266 23.23 0.42 3.71
CA GLN A 266 23.40 -0.96 3.26
C GLN A 266 22.11 -1.76 3.41
N ARG A 267 21.14 -1.23 4.18
CA ARG A 267 19.84 -1.87 4.41
C ARG A 267 20.08 -3.27 4.95
N ALA A 268 20.95 -3.35 5.95
CA ALA A 268 21.31 -4.60 6.61
C ALA A 268 20.11 -5.23 7.31
N PHE A 269 19.29 -4.39 7.94
CA PHE A 269 18.00 -4.75 8.52
C PHE A 269 16.98 -3.66 8.21
N GLU A 270 15.79 -4.09 7.77
CA GLU A 270 14.65 -3.23 7.59
C GLU A 270 13.37 -3.96 8.00
N CYS A 271 12.48 -3.26 8.70
CA CYS A 271 11.15 -3.78 9.03
C CYS A 271 10.11 -2.67 9.02
N LEU A 272 8.86 -3.05 8.76
CA LEU A 272 7.71 -2.20 8.95
C LEU A 272 7.16 -2.39 10.36
N VAL A 273 6.78 -1.29 11.00
CA VAL A 273 6.05 -1.28 12.27
C VAL A 273 4.78 -0.47 12.09
N TYR A 274 3.62 -1.02 12.45
CA TYR A 274 2.37 -0.28 12.39
C TYR A 274 2.23 0.67 13.58
N LEU A 275 2.06 1.97 13.31
CA LEU A 275 1.89 3.04 14.30
C LEU A 275 0.93 2.65 15.44
N HIS A 276 -0.23 2.10 15.09
CA HIS A 276 -1.27 1.73 16.04
C HIS A 276 -0.90 0.51 16.91
N ARG A 277 -0.01 -0.35 16.42
CA ARG A 277 0.50 -1.54 17.10
C ARG A 277 1.74 -1.28 17.95
N TYR A 278 2.41 -0.14 17.73
CA TYR A 278 3.62 0.21 18.46
C TYR A 278 3.34 0.40 19.95
N ASN A 279 4.21 -0.14 20.80
CA ASN A 279 4.22 0.08 22.25
C ASN A 279 5.66 0.10 22.80
N GLU A 280 5.81 0.35 24.10
CA GLU A 280 7.13 0.54 24.74
C GLU A 280 8.06 -0.69 24.62
N VAL A 281 7.52 -1.89 24.36
CA VAL A 281 8.33 -3.11 24.20
C VAL A 281 8.71 -3.40 22.74
N THR A 282 8.15 -2.69 21.77
CA THR A 282 8.37 -2.93 20.33
C THR A 282 9.85 -2.92 19.95
N LEU A 283 10.64 -1.94 20.42
CA LEU A 283 12.07 -1.86 20.06
C LEU A 283 12.89 -2.99 20.70
N SER A 284 12.58 -3.35 21.95
CA SER A 284 13.23 -4.50 22.61
C SER A 284 12.87 -5.81 21.91
N ARG A 285 11.61 -5.98 21.49
CA ARG A 285 11.15 -7.15 20.73
C ARG A 285 11.86 -7.22 19.39
N MET A 286 11.89 -6.12 18.62
CA MET A 286 12.60 -5.99 17.35
C MET A 286 14.05 -6.46 17.46
N ARG A 287 14.73 -6.00 18.52
CA ARG A 287 16.11 -6.37 18.80
C ARG A 287 16.27 -7.87 19.04
N SER A 288 15.49 -8.43 19.96
CA SER A 288 15.61 -9.83 20.38
C SER A 288 15.15 -10.84 19.32
N LYS A 289 14.08 -10.54 18.58
CA LYS A 289 13.44 -11.45 17.62
C LYS A 289 14.13 -11.42 16.26
N TYR A 290 14.65 -10.25 15.86
CA TYR A 290 15.18 -10.07 14.50
C TYR A 290 16.64 -9.65 14.46
N VAL A 291 17.02 -8.53 15.10
CA VAL A 291 18.38 -7.96 14.92
C VAL A 291 19.47 -8.89 15.45
N THR A 292 19.34 -9.39 16.68
CA THR A 292 20.34 -10.29 17.28
C THR A 292 20.46 -11.62 16.52
N PRO A 293 19.37 -12.33 16.17
CA PRO A 293 19.46 -13.51 15.31
C PRO A 293 20.08 -13.23 13.94
N LEU A 294 19.76 -12.10 13.31
CA LEU A 294 20.30 -11.73 12.00
C LEU A 294 21.81 -11.54 12.02
N GLN A 295 22.39 -10.99 13.09
CA GLN A 295 23.84 -10.89 13.25
C GLN A 295 24.49 -12.28 13.20
N GLY A 296 23.95 -13.26 13.93
CA GLY A 296 24.43 -14.63 13.91
C GLY A 296 24.27 -15.30 12.54
N ASN A 297 23.12 -15.10 11.89
CA ASN A 297 22.85 -15.64 10.55
C ASN A 297 23.80 -15.05 9.49
N MET A 298 24.13 -13.76 9.58
CA MET A 298 25.10 -13.12 8.70
C MET A 298 26.52 -13.68 8.90
N VAL A 299 26.95 -13.91 10.15
CA VAL A 299 28.25 -14.55 10.43
C VAL A 299 28.32 -15.93 9.81
N ALA A 300 27.34 -16.79 10.10
CA ALA A 300 27.30 -18.15 9.57
C ALA A 300 27.26 -18.18 8.03
N ARG A 301 26.54 -17.25 7.40
CA ARG A 301 26.50 -17.12 5.94
C ARG A 301 27.83 -16.66 5.37
N ILE A 302 28.53 -15.73 6.02
CA ILE A 302 29.87 -15.29 5.60
C ILE A 302 30.84 -16.47 5.65
N GLU A 303 30.88 -17.21 6.76
CA GLU A 303 31.74 -18.39 6.93
C GLU A 303 31.46 -19.44 5.85
N TYR A 304 30.19 -19.76 5.61
CA TYR A 304 29.79 -20.68 4.55
C TYR A 304 30.28 -20.24 3.15
N LEU A 305 30.13 -18.95 2.82
CA LEU A 305 30.57 -18.42 1.53
C LEU A 305 32.09 -18.40 1.39
N GLU A 306 32.82 -18.21 2.49
CA GLU A 306 34.28 -18.31 2.54
C GLU A 306 34.73 -19.74 2.23
N ASP A 307 34.09 -20.74 2.86
CA ASP A 307 34.35 -22.16 2.58
C ASP A 307 34.02 -22.54 1.11
N GLU A 308 32.87 -22.09 0.57
CA GLU A 308 32.52 -22.34 -0.84
C GLU A 308 33.51 -21.69 -1.81
N LYS A 309 34.02 -20.50 -1.46
CA LYS A 309 34.98 -19.77 -2.27
C LYS A 309 36.33 -20.48 -2.30
N ASP A 310 36.75 -21.06 -1.18
CA ASP A 310 38.00 -21.80 -1.08
C ASP A 310 37.90 -23.19 -1.75
N ALA A 311 36.70 -23.79 -1.76
CA ALA A 311 36.43 -25.06 -2.42
C ALA A 311 36.34 -24.97 -3.95
N THR A 312 35.92 -23.83 -4.51
CA THR A 312 35.76 -23.66 -5.96
C THR A 312 37.06 -23.24 -6.66
N THR A 313 37.37 -23.86 -7.80
CA THR A 313 38.55 -23.53 -8.61
C THR A 313 38.26 -22.52 -9.73
N THR A 314 36.99 -22.14 -9.91
CA THR A 314 36.55 -21.25 -10.98
C THR A 314 36.69 -19.79 -10.56
N ALA A 315 37.61 -19.05 -11.18
CA ALA A 315 37.89 -17.65 -10.84
C ALA A 315 36.66 -16.71 -10.92
N SER A 316 35.73 -16.93 -11.87
CA SER A 316 34.50 -16.14 -11.97
C SER A 316 33.56 -16.37 -10.78
N THR A 317 33.43 -17.63 -10.34
CA THR A 317 32.67 -18.02 -9.15
C THR A 317 33.30 -17.45 -7.88
N GLN A 318 34.62 -17.59 -7.72
CA GLN A 318 35.36 -17.01 -6.59
C GLN A 318 35.12 -15.49 -6.47
N LYS A 319 35.15 -14.78 -7.61
CA LYS A 319 34.90 -13.34 -7.65
C LYS A 319 33.45 -12.98 -7.30
N LYS A 320 32.47 -13.82 -7.68
CA LYS A 320 31.06 -13.62 -7.30
C LYS A 320 30.87 -13.82 -5.80
N LEU A 321 31.39 -14.91 -5.24
CA LEU A 321 31.33 -15.21 -3.81
C LEU A 321 32.03 -14.12 -2.98
N GLN A 322 33.22 -13.66 -3.39
CA GLN A 322 33.91 -12.57 -2.70
C GLN A 322 33.07 -11.28 -2.64
N ARG A 323 32.35 -10.93 -3.71
CA ARG A 323 31.47 -9.75 -3.72
C ARG A 323 30.30 -9.90 -2.74
N GLU A 324 29.73 -11.10 -2.63
CA GLU A 324 28.67 -11.39 -1.66
C GLU A 324 29.19 -11.32 -0.22
N ILE A 325 30.37 -11.88 0.06
CA ILE A 325 31.05 -11.77 1.36
C ILE A 325 31.32 -10.30 1.72
N ASP A 326 31.88 -9.51 0.80
CA ASP A 326 32.17 -8.09 1.04
C ASP A 326 30.90 -7.28 1.31
N LEU A 327 29.80 -7.62 0.64
CA LEU A 327 28.49 -7.01 0.88
C LEU A 327 27.95 -7.37 2.27
N LEU A 328 28.00 -8.65 2.64
CA LEU A 328 27.54 -9.12 3.95
C LEU A 328 28.38 -8.55 5.09
N LYS A 329 29.70 -8.43 4.96
CA LYS A 329 30.56 -7.78 5.96
C LYS A 329 30.20 -6.29 6.18
N LYS A 330 29.85 -5.57 5.10
CA LYS A 330 29.34 -4.19 5.20
C LYS A 330 27.98 -4.14 5.89
N LYS A 331 27.05 -5.03 5.53
CA LYS A 331 25.75 -5.14 6.20
C LYS A 331 25.91 -5.49 7.69
N GLN A 332 26.79 -6.42 8.04
CA GLN A 332 27.08 -6.81 9.41
C GLN A 332 27.60 -5.62 10.24
N THR A 333 28.54 -4.83 9.68
CA THR A 333 29.06 -3.63 10.35
C THR A 333 27.95 -2.62 10.61
N GLU A 334 27.09 -2.37 9.62
CA GLU A 334 25.93 -1.48 9.78
C GLU A 334 24.92 -2.03 10.80
N LEU A 335 24.66 -3.34 10.79
CA LEU A 335 23.73 -4.00 11.71
C LEU A 335 24.21 -3.93 13.16
N GLN A 336 25.52 -4.00 13.40
CA GLN A 336 26.08 -3.82 14.74
C GLN A 336 25.87 -2.40 15.27
N ALA A 337 26.12 -1.39 14.42
CA ALA A 337 25.86 0.00 14.78
C ALA A 337 24.36 0.27 15.03
N PHE A 338 23.49 -0.33 14.21
CA PHE A 338 22.05 -0.28 14.42
C PHE A 338 21.61 -0.95 15.72
N ASP A 339 22.19 -2.09 16.10
CA ASP A 339 21.89 -2.76 17.38
C ASP A 339 22.21 -1.87 18.59
N ASP A 340 23.33 -1.15 18.54
CA ASP A 340 23.74 -0.23 19.61
C ASP A 340 22.75 0.96 19.76
N GLU A 341 22.35 1.57 18.64
CA GLU A 341 21.36 2.66 18.63
C GLU A 341 19.97 2.14 19.07
N LEU A 342 19.56 0.97 18.55
CA LEU A 342 18.29 0.35 18.90
C LEU A 342 18.21 0.02 20.39
N ARG A 343 19.30 -0.49 20.99
CA ARG A 343 19.37 -0.75 22.44
C ARG A 343 19.15 0.52 23.24
N HIS A 344 19.83 1.62 22.87
CA HIS A 344 19.67 2.90 23.56
C HIS A 344 18.21 3.39 23.52
N HIS A 345 17.56 3.35 22.36
CA HIS A 345 16.17 3.76 22.23
C HIS A 345 15.19 2.78 22.89
N ALA A 346 15.49 1.49 22.96
CA ALA A 346 14.69 0.53 23.70
C ALA A 346 14.69 0.82 25.20
N ASP A 347 15.83 1.22 25.77
CA ASP A 347 15.95 1.61 27.18
C ASP A 347 15.15 2.88 27.51
N MET A 348 14.96 3.78 26.53
CA MET A 348 14.14 4.98 26.68
C MET A 348 12.64 4.70 26.81
N LYS A 349 12.16 3.49 26.44
CA LYS A 349 10.74 3.10 26.46
C LYS A 349 9.83 4.17 25.86
N ILE A 350 10.13 4.54 24.61
CA ILE A 350 9.38 5.57 23.91
C ILE A 350 7.91 5.16 23.84
N SER A 351 7.01 6.05 24.25
CA SER A 351 5.57 5.91 24.08
C SER A 351 5.05 6.90 23.03
N LEU A 352 3.94 6.54 22.39
CA LEU A 352 3.32 7.34 21.34
C LEU A 352 2.01 7.93 21.84
N ASP A 353 1.82 9.21 21.54
CA ASP A 353 0.53 9.88 21.67
C ASP A 353 0.01 10.13 20.25
N LEU A 354 -1.09 9.47 19.86
CA LEU A 354 -1.59 9.59 18.49
C LEU A 354 -2.06 11.01 18.16
N ASP A 355 -2.43 11.82 19.16
CA ASP A 355 -2.91 13.19 18.98
C ASP A 355 -1.78 14.17 18.60
N ASP A 356 -0.53 13.86 18.96
CA ASP A 356 0.67 14.58 18.49
C ASP A 356 0.85 14.44 16.96
N GLY A 357 0.20 13.44 16.36
CA GLY A 357 0.25 13.13 14.95
C GLY A 357 1.56 12.48 14.51
N VAL A 358 1.59 12.01 13.26
CA VAL A 358 2.70 11.20 12.72
C VAL A 358 4.04 11.92 12.80
N LYS A 359 4.10 13.22 12.48
CA LYS A 359 5.39 13.93 12.37
C LYS A 359 6.16 14.00 13.69
N VAL A 360 5.47 14.35 14.78
CA VAL A 360 6.08 14.49 16.10
C VAL A 360 6.51 13.12 16.61
N ASN A 361 5.62 12.12 16.52
CA ASN A 361 5.93 10.78 16.97
C ASN A 361 7.06 10.11 16.18
N TYR A 362 7.07 10.26 14.85
CA TYR A 362 8.15 9.72 14.01
C TYR A 362 9.51 10.33 14.38
N GLY A 363 9.53 11.60 14.79
CA GLY A 363 10.73 12.30 15.22
C GLY A 363 11.41 11.69 16.46
N LYS A 364 10.66 10.99 17.32
CA LYS A 364 11.14 10.38 18.56
C LYS A 364 12.18 9.27 18.34
N PHE A 365 12.23 8.67 17.14
CA PHE A 365 13.06 7.49 16.84
C PHE A 365 14.45 7.80 16.26
N GLY A 366 14.84 9.07 16.16
CA GLY A 366 16.20 9.41 15.71
C GLY A 366 16.53 8.84 14.33
N ASN A 367 17.68 8.18 14.18
CA ASN A 367 18.10 7.60 12.90
C ASN A 367 17.57 6.16 12.69
N LEU A 368 16.81 5.60 13.62
CA LEU A 368 16.26 4.25 13.49
C LEU A 368 15.21 4.14 12.39
N VAL A 369 14.62 5.26 11.96
CA VAL A 369 13.52 5.33 11.01
C VAL A 369 13.94 6.01 9.69
N ALA A 370 13.49 5.44 8.58
CA ALA A 370 13.85 5.91 7.24
C ALA A 370 13.21 7.27 6.90
N ASP A 371 13.81 8.03 5.97
CA ASP A 371 13.23 9.27 5.42
C ASP A 371 12.74 10.31 6.47
N LYS A 372 13.34 10.31 7.69
CA LYS A 372 12.95 11.18 8.81
C LYS A 372 12.77 12.64 8.39
N LYS A 373 13.72 13.20 7.64
CA LYS A 373 13.67 14.60 7.18
C LYS A 373 12.45 14.88 6.30
N ALA A 374 12.09 13.95 5.42
CA ALA A 374 10.95 14.11 4.53
C ALA A 374 9.62 14.09 5.29
N ILE A 375 9.53 13.32 6.39
CA ILE A 375 8.31 13.17 7.20
C ILE A 375 8.18 14.30 8.22
N THR A 376 9.23 14.54 9.02
CA THR A 376 9.23 15.53 10.10
C THR A 376 9.30 16.97 9.59
N GLY A 377 9.93 17.19 8.44
CA GLY A 377 10.17 18.54 7.90
C GLY A 377 11.32 19.28 8.58
N GLU A 378 12.08 18.62 9.45
CA GLU A 378 13.31 19.17 10.05
C GLU A 378 14.42 19.21 8.98
N LYS A 379 15.10 20.36 8.89
CA LYS A 379 16.19 20.62 7.92
C LYS A 379 17.44 19.80 8.22
#